data_AF-A0A091GH03-F1
#
_entry.id   AF-A0A091GH03-F1
#
_cell.length_a   1.000
_cell.length_b   1.000
_cell.length_c   1.000
_cell.angle_alpha   90.00
_cell.angle_beta   90.00
_cell.angle_gamma   90.00
#
_symmetry.space_group_name_H-M   'P 1'
#
loop_
_entity.id
_entity.type
_entity.pdbx_description
1 polymer ?
#
loop_
_entity_poly.entity_id
_entity_poly.type
_entity_poly.pdbx_seq_one_letter_code
_entity_poly.pdbx_strand_id
1 'polypeptide(L)'
;RAMFTGGMREASQDVIELKGVSAKGLKHIIDFAYSAEVTLDLDCIQDVLGAAVFLQMVPVVELCEEFLKSAMSVETCLNIGQMATTFSLASLKESVDAFTFRHFLQISEEEDFLHLPLERLVFFLQSNKLKSCSEIDLFRAAVRWLQYDPARRANASQVLCHIRFPLMKSSELVDSVQTLDIMVEDVLCRQYLLEAFNYQILPFRQHEMQSPRTTIRSDVLSLITFGGTPYTDNDRTVSCKVYCLPDASVRQFKELTEMEVGSSHSCVAVLDNFVYIVGGQHLQYRSGEGAVDICYRYDPHLNQWLRIQAMQESRIQFQLNVLHGMVYATGGRNRSGSLASVEKYCPKNNEWTYVCSLKRRTWGHAGATVGDRLYISGGYGISVEDKKALHCYDPATDQWEFKTPMNEPRVLHAMVSANNRIYALGGRMDHVDRCFDVLAVEYYVPETDQWTTVSPMRAGQSEAGCCLLEKKIYIVGGYNWHLNNVTSIVQVYNTETDEWERDLHFPESFAGI
;
A
#
# COMPACT_ATOMS: atom_id res chain seq x y z
N ARG A 1 31.35 33.89 -31.17
CA ARG A 1 31.17 34.71 -32.40
C ARG A 1 30.73 36.14 -32.07
N ALA A 2 29.61 36.37 -31.37
CA ALA A 2 29.14 37.73 -31.01
C ALA A 2 30.17 38.62 -30.28
N MET A 3 30.91 38.07 -29.30
CA MET A 3 31.97 38.79 -28.56
C MET A 3 33.10 39.32 -29.46
N PHE A 4 33.40 38.65 -30.57
CA PHE A 4 34.57 38.93 -31.40
C PHE A 4 34.23 39.56 -32.76
N THR A 5 32.94 39.65 -33.11
CA THR A 5 32.53 40.09 -34.46
C THR A 5 31.45 41.18 -34.44
N GLY A 6 31.10 41.73 -33.28
CA GLY A 6 29.93 42.63 -33.08
C GLY A 6 30.22 44.07 -32.67
N GLY A 7 31.44 44.60 -32.89
CA GLY A 7 31.80 45.96 -32.45
C GLY A 7 31.94 46.13 -30.92
N MET A 8 31.95 45.02 -30.20
CA MET A 8 32.26 44.93 -28.77
C MET A 8 33.72 45.34 -28.52
N ARG A 9 34.02 45.91 -27.34
CA ARG A 9 35.36 46.40 -26.97
C ARG A 9 36.42 45.30 -27.10
N GLU A 10 36.03 44.10 -26.76
CA GLU A 10 36.78 42.85 -26.79
C GLU A 10 37.31 42.54 -28.21
N ALA A 11 36.62 42.95 -29.27
CA ALA A 11 37.07 42.73 -30.64
C ALA A 11 38.34 43.53 -31.01
N SER A 12 38.70 44.53 -30.21
CA SER A 12 39.88 45.40 -30.40
C SER A 12 40.97 45.20 -29.34
N GLN A 13 40.81 44.22 -28.46
CA GLN A 13 41.75 43.94 -27.38
C GLN A 13 42.60 42.70 -27.68
N ASP A 14 43.91 42.79 -27.40
CA ASP A 14 44.85 41.67 -27.57
C ASP A 14 44.72 40.61 -26.46
N VAL A 15 44.18 41.01 -25.30
CA VAL A 15 43.97 40.14 -24.13
C VAL A 15 42.58 40.40 -23.55
N ILE A 16 41.81 39.33 -23.35
CA ILE A 16 40.45 39.38 -22.80
C ILE A 16 40.40 38.49 -21.56
N GLU A 17 39.86 39.03 -20.47
CA GLU A 17 39.59 38.28 -19.24
C GLU A 17 38.19 37.67 -19.32
N LEU A 18 38.13 36.33 -19.44
CA LEU A 18 36.86 35.60 -19.38
C LEU A 18 36.45 35.40 -17.92
N LYS A 19 35.54 36.25 -17.44
CA LYS A 19 35.00 36.15 -16.08
C LYS A 19 33.96 35.02 -16.02
N GLY A 20 34.08 34.15 -15.02
CA GLY A 20 33.13 33.06 -14.76
C GLY A 20 33.55 31.69 -15.28
N VAL A 21 34.76 31.53 -15.83
CA VAL A 21 35.29 30.23 -16.28
C VAL A 21 36.68 30.02 -15.68
N SER A 22 36.93 28.83 -15.13
CA SER A 22 38.26 28.48 -14.61
C SER A 22 39.21 28.11 -15.76
N ALA A 23 40.51 28.39 -15.58
CA ALA A 23 41.51 28.03 -16.59
C ALA A 23 41.57 26.52 -16.83
N LYS A 24 41.36 25.70 -15.79
CA LYS A 24 41.29 24.23 -15.87
C LYS A 24 40.11 23.81 -16.75
N GLY A 25 38.91 24.30 -16.44
CA GLY A 25 37.71 24.00 -17.22
C GLY A 25 37.84 24.43 -18.67
N LEU A 26 38.27 25.66 -18.93
CA LEU A 26 38.43 26.19 -20.29
C LEU A 26 39.42 25.36 -21.12
N LYS A 27 40.50 24.88 -20.51
CA LYS A 27 41.48 24.01 -21.19
C LYS A 27 40.80 22.74 -21.72
N HIS A 28 40.04 22.02 -20.87
CA HIS A 28 39.34 20.82 -21.29
C HIS A 28 38.30 21.09 -22.38
N ILE A 29 37.63 22.25 -22.34
CA ILE A 29 36.68 22.64 -23.39
C ILE A 29 37.39 22.90 -24.72
N ILE A 30 38.54 23.57 -24.70
CA ILE A 30 39.35 23.79 -25.91
C ILE A 30 39.85 22.46 -26.46
N ASP A 31 40.41 21.60 -25.60
CA ASP A 31 40.90 20.28 -26.01
C ASP A 31 39.77 19.49 -26.69
N PHE A 32 38.58 19.43 -26.09
CA PHE A 32 37.40 18.80 -26.68
C PHE A 32 36.99 19.41 -28.03
N ALA A 33 37.06 20.73 -28.18
CA ALA A 33 36.71 21.39 -29.44
C ALA A 33 37.62 20.99 -30.61
N TYR A 34 38.86 20.58 -30.33
CA TYR A 34 39.82 20.15 -31.34
C TYR A 34 39.96 18.63 -31.47
N SER A 35 39.73 17.86 -30.40
CA SER A 35 39.91 16.40 -30.38
C SER A 35 38.61 15.61 -30.42
N ALA A 36 37.47 16.21 -30.07
CA ALA A 36 36.21 15.54 -29.74
C ALA A 36 36.30 14.56 -28.54
N GLU A 37 37.34 14.68 -27.71
CA GLU A 37 37.57 13.86 -26.51
C GLU A 37 37.70 14.75 -25.27
N VAL A 38 37.11 14.32 -24.15
CA VAL A 38 37.24 15.00 -22.85
C VAL A 38 37.55 13.98 -21.76
N THR A 39 38.52 14.31 -20.91
CA THR A 39 38.86 13.52 -19.72
C THR A 39 38.15 14.09 -18.51
N LEU A 40 37.43 13.23 -17.77
CA LEU A 40 36.63 13.61 -16.62
C LEU A 40 37.07 12.80 -15.39
N ASP A 41 37.24 13.48 -14.27
CA ASP A 41 37.46 12.92 -12.94
C ASP A 41 36.74 13.79 -11.88
N LEU A 42 36.61 13.29 -10.65
CA LEU A 42 35.90 14.03 -9.59
C LEU A 42 36.58 15.34 -9.19
N ASP A 43 37.87 15.52 -9.49
CA ASP A 43 38.65 16.72 -9.14
C ASP A 43 38.52 17.84 -10.21
N CYS A 44 38.18 17.50 -11.45
CA CYS A 44 38.04 18.46 -12.56
C CYS A 44 36.59 18.65 -13.00
N ILE A 45 35.69 17.73 -12.68
CA ILE A 45 34.31 17.72 -13.21
C ILE A 45 33.56 19.03 -12.95
N GLN A 46 33.72 19.65 -11.78
CA GLN A 46 33.06 20.91 -11.47
C GLN A 46 33.56 22.07 -12.35
N ASP A 47 34.87 22.13 -12.60
CA ASP A 47 35.49 23.12 -13.48
C ASP A 47 35.05 22.92 -14.93
N VAL A 48 35.09 21.68 -15.42
CA VAL A 48 34.71 21.33 -16.79
C VAL A 48 33.23 21.60 -17.02
N LEU A 49 32.37 21.17 -16.09
CA LEU A 49 30.93 21.41 -16.17
C LEU A 49 30.61 22.91 -16.13
N GLY A 50 31.26 23.68 -15.26
CA GLY A 50 31.08 25.13 -15.21
C GLY A 50 31.48 25.82 -16.51
N ALA A 51 32.60 25.43 -17.11
CA ALA A 51 33.03 25.94 -18.41
C ALA A 51 32.08 25.54 -19.55
N ALA A 52 31.62 24.29 -19.57
CA ALA A 52 30.69 23.77 -20.57
C ALA A 52 29.34 24.49 -20.55
N VAL A 53 28.77 24.70 -19.35
CA VAL A 53 27.52 25.43 -19.16
C VAL A 53 27.68 26.90 -19.57
N PHE A 54 28.77 27.55 -19.14
CA PHE A 54 29.05 28.95 -19.48
C PHE A 54 29.18 29.16 -20.99
N LEU A 55 29.88 28.26 -21.69
CA LEU A 55 30.10 28.32 -23.13
C LEU A 55 28.98 27.67 -23.96
N GLN A 56 27.94 27.16 -23.29
CA GLN A 56 26.80 26.48 -23.90
C GLN A 56 27.19 25.27 -24.77
N MET A 57 28.21 24.51 -24.35
CA MET A 57 28.64 23.27 -25.01
C MET A 57 27.84 22.07 -24.50
N VAL A 58 26.61 21.95 -24.99
CA VAL A 58 25.64 20.91 -24.59
C VAL A 58 26.22 19.49 -24.63
N PRO A 59 26.97 19.04 -25.65
CA PRO A 59 27.53 17.68 -25.66
C PRO A 59 28.47 17.39 -24.49
N VAL A 60 29.23 18.39 -24.03
CA VAL A 60 30.12 18.23 -22.87
C VAL A 60 29.32 18.21 -21.58
N VAL A 61 28.23 18.99 -21.49
CA VAL A 61 27.31 18.95 -20.34
C VAL A 61 26.67 17.56 -20.22
N GLU A 62 26.22 16.97 -21.34
CA GLU A 62 25.65 15.63 -21.39
C GLU A 62 26.66 14.56 -20.94
N LEU A 63 27.90 14.61 -21.43
CA LEU A 63 28.97 13.72 -20.99
C LEU A 63 29.29 13.88 -19.50
N CYS A 64 29.30 15.11 -18.98
CA CYS A 64 29.48 15.38 -17.56
C CYS A 64 28.32 14.80 -16.73
N GLU A 65 27.08 14.94 -17.19
CA GLU A 65 25.92 14.33 -16.52
C GLU A 65 26.00 12.80 -16.49
N GLU A 66 26.36 12.16 -17.60
CA GLU A 66 26.52 10.70 -17.65
C GLU A 66 27.63 10.21 -16.72
N PHE A 67 28.77 10.92 -16.71
CA PHE A 67 29.87 10.62 -15.79
C PHE A 67 29.40 10.74 -14.32
N LEU A 68 28.74 11.85 -13.96
CA LEU A 68 28.24 12.07 -12.60
C LEU A 68 27.19 11.02 -12.19
N LYS A 69 26.32 10.59 -13.11
CA LYS A 69 25.38 9.48 -12.86
C LYS A 69 26.12 8.16 -12.60
N SER A 70 27.20 7.88 -13.35
CA SER A 70 28.00 6.66 -13.18
C SER A 70 28.86 6.66 -11.91
N ALA A 71 29.30 7.83 -11.44
CA ALA A 71 30.14 8.01 -10.26
C ALA A 71 29.34 8.16 -8.96
N MET A 72 28.02 8.05 -9.01
CA MET A 72 27.14 8.24 -7.86
C MET A 72 27.30 7.10 -6.84
N SER A 73 27.74 7.45 -5.63
CA SER A 73 27.90 6.56 -4.48
C SER A 73 27.35 7.24 -3.22
N VAL A 74 27.31 6.51 -2.10
CA VAL A 74 26.90 7.09 -0.80
C VAL A 74 27.76 8.31 -0.45
N GLU A 75 29.06 8.25 -0.72
CA GLU A 75 30.05 9.31 -0.41
C GLU A 75 29.94 10.52 -1.37
N THR A 76 29.62 10.29 -2.65
CA THR A 76 29.65 11.37 -3.66
C THR A 76 28.28 12.02 -3.91
N CYS A 77 27.18 11.35 -3.55
CA CYS A 77 25.82 11.71 -3.98
C CYS A 77 25.41 13.15 -3.60
N LEU A 78 25.71 13.60 -2.38
CA LEU A 78 25.33 14.93 -1.91
C LEU A 78 26.07 16.05 -2.65
N ASN A 79 27.37 15.87 -2.89
CA ASN A 79 28.21 16.80 -3.67
C ASN A 79 27.74 16.86 -5.13
N ILE A 80 27.44 15.71 -5.74
CA ILE A 80 26.84 15.64 -7.08
C ILE A 80 25.48 16.36 -7.10
N GLY A 81 24.67 16.23 -6.05
CA GLY A 81 23.41 16.94 -5.89
C GLY A 81 23.56 18.47 -5.80
N GLN A 82 24.59 18.94 -5.12
CA GLN A 82 24.93 20.36 -5.06
C GLN A 82 25.35 20.88 -6.43
N MET A 83 26.15 20.12 -7.18
CA MET A 83 26.51 20.46 -8.56
C MET A 83 25.28 20.52 -9.45
N ALA A 84 24.40 19.51 -9.39
CA ALA A 84 23.16 19.49 -10.16
C ALA A 84 22.27 20.72 -9.89
N THR A 85 22.22 21.16 -8.63
CA THR A 85 21.47 22.37 -8.25
C THR A 85 22.16 23.64 -8.77
N THR A 86 23.48 23.75 -8.60
CA THR A 86 24.28 24.92 -9.01
C THR A 86 24.19 25.16 -10.51
N PHE A 87 24.25 24.08 -11.31
CA PHE A 87 24.22 24.14 -12.77
C PHE A 87 22.81 23.91 -13.37
N SER A 88 21.77 23.81 -12.52
CA SER A 88 20.37 23.60 -12.94
C SER A 88 20.14 22.35 -13.82
N LEU A 89 20.82 21.24 -13.50
CA LEU A 89 20.75 19.96 -14.20
C LEU A 89 19.60 19.10 -13.68
N ALA A 90 18.42 19.24 -14.28
CA ALA A 90 17.20 18.57 -13.81
C ALA A 90 17.29 17.03 -13.83
N SER A 91 17.79 16.45 -14.93
CA SER A 91 17.90 14.99 -15.07
C SER A 91 18.85 14.36 -14.03
N LEU A 92 19.99 15.02 -13.79
CA LEU A 92 20.93 14.60 -12.76
C LEU A 92 20.33 14.74 -11.36
N LYS A 93 19.61 15.85 -11.08
CA LYS A 93 18.94 16.07 -9.80
C LYS A 93 17.91 14.98 -9.49
N GLU A 94 17.09 14.59 -10.46
CA GLU A 94 16.13 13.48 -10.29
C GLU A 94 16.84 12.16 -9.98
N SER A 95 17.98 11.89 -10.64
CA SER A 95 18.80 10.70 -10.40
C SER A 95 19.40 10.69 -8.99
N VAL A 96 19.92 11.84 -8.54
CA VAL A 96 20.44 12.04 -7.17
C VAL A 96 19.33 11.85 -6.14
N ASP A 97 18.15 12.42 -6.36
CA ASP A 97 17.01 12.29 -5.46
C ASP A 97 16.56 10.82 -5.36
N ALA A 98 16.45 10.12 -6.49
CA ALA A 98 16.10 8.69 -6.53
C ALA A 98 17.13 7.82 -5.79
N PHE A 99 18.43 8.09 -5.98
CA PHE A 99 19.50 7.41 -5.25
C PHE A 99 19.43 7.71 -3.75
N THR A 100 19.22 8.99 -3.39
CA THR A 100 19.10 9.42 -2.00
C THR A 100 17.93 8.74 -1.31
N PHE A 101 16.76 8.65 -1.95
CA PHE A 101 15.61 7.95 -1.37
C PHE A 101 15.87 6.47 -1.07
N ARG A 102 16.73 5.83 -1.88
CA ARG A 102 17.10 4.42 -1.74
C ARG A 102 18.17 4.18 -0.67
N HIS A 103 19.10 5.12 -0.51
CA HIS A 103 20.28 5.00 0.36
C HIS A 103 20.29 6.01 1.51
N PHE A 104 19.15 6.61 1.85
CA PHE A 104 19.04 7.73 2.80
C PHE A 104 19.73 7.44 4.13
N LEU A 105 19.50 6.27 4.72
CA LEU A 105 20.09 5.91 6.00
C LEU A 105 21.63 5.91 5.95
N GLN A 106 22.21 5.32 4.91
CA GLN A 106 23.67 5.29 4.71
C GLN A 106 24.22 6.71 4.51
N ILE A 107 23.55 7.50 3.67
CA ILE A 107 23.94 8.90 3.43
C ILE A 107 23.82 9.74 4.71
N SER A 108 22.84 9.43 5.57
CA SER A 108 22.65 10.16 6.83
C SER A 108 23.75 9.93 7.87
N GLU A 109 24.62 8.93 7.65
CA GLU A 109 25.81 8.66 8.46
C GLU A 109 27.05 9.44 7.96
N GLU A 110 27.04 9.97 6.75
CA GLU A 110 28.15 10.78 6.20
C GLU A 110 28.24 12.19 6.82
N GLU A 111 29.42 12.80 6.80
CA GLU A 111 29.64 14.17 7.30
C GLU A 111 28.97 15.22 6.40
N ASP A 112 28.97 15.00 5.08
CA ASP A 112 28.34 15.91 4.11
C ASP A 112 26.83 16.08 4.35
N PHE A 113 26.18 15.09 4.99
CA PHE A 113 24.77 15.18 5.38
C PHE A 113 24.52 16.33 6.37
N LEU A 114 25.47 16.61 7.26
CA LEU A 114 25.36 17.68 8.26
C LEU A 114 25.35 19.08 7.64
N HIS A 115 25.85 19.19 6.41
CA HIS A 115 25.86 20.42 5.61
C HIS A 115 24.61 20.59 4.73
N LEU A 116 23.66 19.65 4.74
CA LEU A 116 22.42 19.77 3.97
C LEU A 116 21.61 21.02 4.36
N PRO A 117 21.09 21.78 3.39
CA PRO A 117 20.13 22.83 3.66
C PRO A 117 18.83 22.29 4.28
N LEU A 118 18.21 23.09 5.15
CA LEU A 118 16.93 22.76 5.81
C LEU A 118 15.86 22.27 4.82
N GLU A 119 15.70 22.98 3.70
CA GLU A 119 14.71 22.66 2.66
C GLU A 119 14.93 21.27 2.05
N ARG A 120 16.19 20.86 1.88
CA ARG A 120 16.54 19.54 1.34
C ARG A 120 16.29 18.44 2.35
N LEU A 121 16.64 18.65 3.62
CA LEU A 121 16.32 17.69 4.68
C LEU A 121 14.80 17.48 4.79
N VAL A 122 14.03 18.56 4.85
CA VAL A 122 12.56 18.52 4.91
C VAL A 122 12.00 17.81 3.67
N PHE A 123 12.53 18.10 2.47
CA PHE A 123 12.12 17.44 1.23
C PHE A 123 12.22 15.90 1.32
N PHE A 124 13.30 15.38 1.90
CA PHE A 124 13.45 13.95 2.09
C PHE A 124 12.55 13.41 3.20
N LEU A 125 12.54 14.05 4.38
CA LEU A 125 11.79 13.59 5.55
C LEU A 125 10.27 13.63 5.36
N GLN A 126 9.73 14.48 4.48
CA GLN A 126 8.28 14.50 4.20
C GLN A 126 7.85 13.41 3.20
N SER A 127 8.79 12.80 2.49
CA SER A 127 8.51 11.89 1.37
C SER A 127 8.12 10.47 1.81
N ASN A 128 7.22 9.86 1.05
CA ASN A 128 6.88 8.42 1.13
C ASN A 128 7.81 7.53 0.30
N LYS A 129 8.77 8.11 -0.44
CA LYS A 129 9.68 7.37 -1.31
C LYS A 129 10.88 6.78 -0.60
N LEU A 130 11.15 7.19 0.65
CA LEU A 130 12.23 6.65 1.47
C LEU A 130 12.08 5.13 1.63
N LYS A 131 13.14 4.38 1.33
CA LYS A 131 13.17 2.92 1.44
C LYS A 131 14.06 2.48 2.58
N SER A 132 13.70 1.35 3.20
CA SER A 132 14.52 0.68 4.23
C SER A 132 14.88 1.57 5.45
N CYS A 133 14.01 2.52 5.79
CA CYS A 133 14.20 3.41 6.94
C CYS A 133 12.99 3.26 7.87
N SER A 134 13.22 2.99 9.15
CA SER A 134 12.19 3.12 10.17
C SER A 134 12.05 4.57 10.62
N GLU A 135 10.93 4.93 11.26
CA GLU A 135 10.75 6.30 11.76
C GLU A 135 11.80 6.66 12.83
N ILE A 136 12.28 5.70 13.62
CA ILE A 136 13.35 5.94 14.60
C ILE A 136 14.69 6.25 13.92
N ASP A 137 14.97 5.65 12.76
CA ASP A 137 16.17 5.97 11.99
C ASP A 137 16.11 7.39 11.42
N LEU A 138 14.96 7.77 10.87
CA LEU A 138 14.72 9.13 10.37
C LEU A 138 14.81 10.18 11.48
N PHE A 139 14.30 9.85 12.67
CA PHE A 139 14.43 10.68 13.86
C PHE A 139 15.90 10.88 14.23
N ARG A 140 16.70 9.81 14.29
CA ARG A 140 18.14 9.89 14.59
C ARG A 140 18.90 10.75 13.59
N ALA A 141 18.64 10.58 12.30
CA ALA A 141 19.21 11.40 11.24
C ALA A 141 18.85 12.89 11.41
N ALA A 142 17.57 13.19 11.66
CA ALA A 142 17.10 14.56 11.89
C ALA A 142 17.75 15.20 13.13
N VAL A 143 17.84 14.45 14.23
CA VAL A 143 18.47 14.91 15.47
C VAL A 143 19.97 15.17 15.26
N ARG A 144 20.69 14.27 14.57
CA ARG A 144 22.10 14.47 14.25
C ARG A 144 22.32 15.77 13.48
N TRP A 145 21.48 16.04 12.48
CA TRP A 145 21.52 17.29 11.71
C TRP A 145 21.19 18.54 12.55
N LEU A 146 20.21 18.44 13.46
CA LEU A 146 19.82 19.53 14.37
C LEU A 146 20.90 19.83 15.42
N GLN A 147 21.61 18.81 15.91
CA GLN A 147 22.63 18.95 16.94
C GLN A 147 23.96 19.48 16.40
N TYR A 148 24.20 19.37 15.10
CA TYR A 148 25.43 19.86 14.47
C TYR A 148 25.62 21.38 14.58
N ASP A 149 24.53 22.15 14.48
CA ASP A 149 24.55 23.61 14.58
C ASP A 149 23.46 24.08 15.57
N PRO A 150 23.85 24.67 16.72
CA PRO A 150 22.91 25.17 17.73
C PRO A 150 21.86 26.15 17.19
N ALA A 151 22.17 26.91 16.12
CA ALA A 151 21.21 27.83 15.51
C ALA A 151 20.00 27.11 14.91
N ARG A 152 20.17 25.85 14.48
CA ARG A 152 19.10 25.01 13.90
C ARG A 152 18.07 24.56 14.92
N ARG A 153 18.35 24.71 16.23
CA ARG A 153 17.40 24.34 17.29
C ARG A 153 16.06 25.06 17.15
N ALA A 154 16.07 26.29 16.63
CA ALA A 154 14.84 27.05 16.34
C ALA A 154 13.96 26.39 15.24
N ASN A 155 14.55 25.54 14.39
CA ASN A 155 13.85 24.81 13.33
C ASN A 155 13.45 23.39 13.73
N ALA A 156 13.67 22.98 14.99
CA ALA A 156 13.45 21.60 15.43
C ALA A 156 12.01 21.12 15.16
N SER A 157 11.00 21.92 15.52
CA SER A 157 9.60 21.59 15.27
C SER A 157 9.27 21.48 13.78
N GLN A 158 9.84 22.35 12.94
CA GLN A 158 9.67 22.31 11.49
C GLN A 158 10.24 21.03 10.88
N VAL A 159 11.39 20.55 11.36
CA VAL A 159 12.00 19.31 10.87
C VAL A 159 11.25 18.09 11.42
N LEU A 160 11.02 18.05 12.73
CA LEU A 160 10.49 16.88 13.42
C LEU A 160 9.00 16.65 13.17
N CYS A 161 8.25 17.64 12.69
CA CYS A 161 6.85 17.43 12.29
C CYS A 161 6.68 16.43 11.12
N HIS A 162 7.77 16.14 10.39
CA HIS A 162 7.80 15.16 9.30
C HIS A 162 8.15 13.75 9.77
N ILE A 163 8.48 13.56 11.04
CA ILE A 163 8.69 12.25 11.66
C ILE A 163 7.34 11.73 12.18
N ARG A 164 7.03 10.47 11.87
CA ARG A 164 5.76 9.82 12.21
C ARG A 164 5.88 9.09 13.54
N PHE A 165 6.09 9.86 14.61
CA PHE A 165 6.21 9.33 15.97
C PHE A 165 5.11 8.34 16.39
N PRO A 166 3.82 8.52 16.01
CA PRO A 166 2.77 7.53 16.31
C PRO A 166 3.05 6.12 15.79
N LEU A 167 3.91 5.97 14.77
CA LEU A 167 4.30 4.69 14.18
C LEU A 167 5.58 4.10 14.80
N MET A 168 6.18 4.73 15.80
CA MET A 168 7.31 4.15 16.54
C MET A 168 6.81 3.18 17.61
N LYS A 169 7.69 2.27 18.03
CA LYS A 169 7.41 1.41 19.19
C LYS A 169 7.42 2.25 20.47
N SER A 170 6.62 1.84 21.45
CA SER A 170 6.56 2.52 22.76
C SER A 170 7.93 2.60 23.45
N SER A 171 8.78 1.57 23.31
CA SER A 171 10.15 1.59 23.85
C SER A 171 11.04 2.62 23.16
N GLU A 172 10.92 2.80 21.85
CA GLU A 172 11.70 3.79 21.09
C GLU A 172 11.33 5.22 21.51
N LEU A 173 10.04 5.47 21.75
CA LEU A 173 9.55 6.76 22.23
C LEU A 173 10.10 7.11 23.61
N VAL A 174 10.10 6.15 24.55
CA VAL A 174 10.56 6.38 25.93
C VAL A 174 12.09 6.43 26.02
N ASP A 175 12.77 5.44 25.44
CA ASP A 175 14.21 5.24 25.66
C ASP A 175 15.07 6.16 24.78
N SER A 176 14.56 6.62 23.63
CA SER A 176 15.32 7.41 22.65
C SER A 176 14.72 8.80 22.39
N VAL A 177 13.41 8.92 22.17
CA VAL A 177 12.81 10.20 21.75
C VAL A 177 12.63 11.15 22.93
N GLN A 178 11.99 10.68 24.01
CA GLN A 178 11.66 11.48 25.18
C GLN A 178 12.90 11.98 25.94
N THR A 179 14.05 11.32 25.79
CA THR A 179 15.28 11.65 26.50
C THR A 179 15.97 12.92 26.00
N LEU A 180 15.58 13.45 24.84
CA LEU A 180 16.18 14.65 24.28
C LEU A 180 15.48 15.93 24.74
N ASP A 181 16.26 16.92 25.18
CA ASP A 181 15.74 18.21 25.65
C ASP A 181 14.86 18.92 24.59
N ILE A 182 15.20 18.81 23.29
CA ILE A 182 14.37 19.39 22.20
C ILE A 182 12.93 18.87 22.22
N MET A 183 12.70 17.63 22.65
CA MET A 183 11.37 17.02 22.67
C MET A 183 10.56 17.47 23.89
N VAL A 184 11.22 17.99 24.92
CA VAL A 184 10.59 18.39 26.18
C VAL A 184 10.40 19.91 26.27
N GLU A 185 11.40 20.68 25.82
CA GLU A 185 11.42 22.14 25.91
C GLU A 185 10.60 22.81 24.81
N ASP A 186 10.67 22.30 23.57
CA ASP A 186 9.88 22.86 22.46
C ASP A 186 8.41 22.42 22.57
N VAL A 187 7.51 23.41 22.51
CA VAL A 187 6.07 23.19 22.72
C VAL A 187 5.47 22.29 21.64
N LEU A 188 5.89 22.42 20.39
CA LEU A 188 5.36 21.65 19.27
C LEU A 188 5.94 20.24 19.25
N CYS A 189 7.24 20.08 19.49
CA CYS A 189 7.87 18.76 19.61
C CYS A 189 7.23 17.95 20.74
N ARG A 190 6.95 18.59 21.88
CA ARG A 190 6.22 17.95 22.99
C ARG A 190 4.81 17.52 22.60
N GLN A 191 4.11 18.31 21.77
CA GLN A 191 2.80 17.91 21.25
C GLN A 191 2.88 16.69 20.34
N TYR A 192 3.90 16.58 19.48
CA TYR A 192 4.11 15.39 18.63
C TYR A 192 4.35 14.14 19.48
N LEU A 193 5.11 14.26 20.56
CA LEU A 193 5.35 13.15 21.48
C LEU A 193 4.06 12.75 22.24
N LEU A 194 3.26 13.72 22.68
CA LEU A 194 1.97 13.45 23.32
C LEU A 194 0.97 12.76 22.37
N GLU A 195 0.92 13.19 21.10
CA GLU A 195 0.15 12.51 20.05
C GLU A 195 0.56 11.04 19.93
N ALA A 196 1.87 10.78 19.84
CA ALA A 196 2.41 9.43 19.72
C ALA A 196 2.07 8.55 20.94
N PHE A 197 2.22 9.06 22.16
CA PHE A 197 1.85 8.32 23.36
C PHE A 197 0.35 8.01 23.41
N ASN A 198 -0.51 8.99 23.08
CA ASN A 198 -1.95 8.75 23.01
C ASN A 198 -2.30 7.68 21.96
N TYR A 199 -1.65 7.71 20.80
CA TYR A 199 -1.85 6.73 19.74
C TYR A 199 -1.46 5.30 20.16
N GLN A 200 -0.37 5.15 20.91
CA GLN A 200 0.14 3.87 21.39
C GLN A 200 -0.65 3.32 22.59
N ILE A 201 -1.06 4.18 23.53
CA ILE A 201 -1.78 3.78 24.75
C ILE A 201 -3.24 3.42 24.48
N LEU A 202 -3.85 3.96 23.41
CA LEU A 202 -5.26 3.77 23.08
C LEU A 202 -5.45 2.99 21.77
N PRO A 203 -5.08 1.70 21.68
CA PRO A 203 -5.11 0.92 20.44
C PRO A 203 -6.49 0.89 19.78
N PHE A 204 -7.56 0.78 20.59
CA PHE A 204 -8.95 0.75 20.13
C PHE A 204 -9.45 2.09 19.54
N ARG A 205 -8.79 3.21 19.87
CA ARG A 205 -9.15 4.54 19.37
C ARG A 205 -8.27 5.04 18.23
N GLN A 206 -7.30 4.24 17.77
CA GLN A 206 -6.39 4.64 16.68
C GLN A 206 -7.14 5.10 15.42
N HIS A 207 -8.27 4.47 15.08
CA HIS A 207 -9.13 4.89 13.97
C HIS A 207 -9.69 6.32 14.11
N GLU A 208 -9.89 6.84 15.33
CA GLU A 208 -10.34 8.22 15.56
C GLU A 208 -9.18 9.23 15.56
N MET A 209 -7.94 8.75 15.57
CA MET A 209 -6.72 9.55 15.71
C MET A 209 -5.93 9.64 14.41
N GLN A 210 -6.59 9.47 13.27
CA GLN A 210 -5.90 9.49 11.97
C GLN A 210 -5.39 10.89 11.62
N SER A 211 -4.12 10.95 11.24
CA SER A 211 -3.43 12.16 10.78
C SER A 211 -2.38 11.80 9.71
N PRO A 212 -1.81 12.78 8.99
CA PRO A 212 -0.68 12.51 8.10
C PRO A 212 0.51 11.83 8.79
N ARG A 213 0.64 11.96 10.13
CA ARG A 213 1.68 11.30 10.94
C ARG A 213 1.29 9.90 11.44
N THR A 214 0.06 9.44 11.23
CA THR A 214 -0.36 8.04 11.54
C THR A 214 -0.45 7.17 10.30
N THR A 215 -0.14 7.71 9.13
CA THR A 215 -0.14 6.97 7.86
C THR A 215 1.23 6.35 7.61
N ILE A 216 1.28 5.10 7.12
CA ILE A 216 2.54 4.40 6.82
C ILE A 216 3.33 5.17 5.73
N ARG A 217 4.66 5.22 5.86
CA ARG A 217 5.56 5.89 4.90
C ARG A 217 5.80 5.03 3.66
N SER A 218 4.76 4.92 2.83
CA SER A 218 4.83 4.23 1.54
C SER A 218 3.69 4.72 0.65
N ASP A 219 3.98 4.90 -0.64
CA ASP A 219 2.96 5.10 -1.68
C ASP A 219 2.56 3.77 -2.34
N VAL A 220 3.22 2.67 -1.97
CA VAL A 220 2.98 1.35 -2.57
C VAL A 220 1.93 0.62 -1.74
N LEU A 221 0.82 0.26 -2.38
CA LEU A 221 -0.17 -0.65 -1.82
C LEU A 221 0.30 -2.09 -1.97
N SER A 222 0.12 -2.88 -0.93
CA SER A 222 0.47 -4.30 -0.92
C SER A 222 -0.78 -5.15 -0.73
N LEU A 223 -0.81 -6.31 -1.37
CA LEU A 223 -1.85 -7.31 -1.18
C LEU A 223 -1.35 -8.32 -0.15
N ILE A 224 -2.16 -8.61 0.88
CA ILE A 224 -1.83 -9.61 1.90
C ILE A 224 -2.93 -10.68 1.93
N THR A 225 -2.53 -11.95 2.00
CA THR A 225 -3.43 -13.11 2.10
C THR A 225 -3.23 -13.83 3.42
N PHE A 226 -4.30 -14.45 3.94
CA PHE A 226 -4.32 -15.02 5.29
C PHE A 226 -4.89 -16.44 5.28
N GLY A 227 -4.05 -17.41 5.62
CA GLY A 227 -4.49 -18.79 5.81
C GLY A 227 -4.99 -19.44 4.51
N GLY A 228 -6.10 -20.19 4.62
CA GLY A 228 -6.66 -21.02 3.56
C GLY A 228 -6.54 -22.52 3.85
N THR A 229 -7.07 -23.34 2.95
CA THR A 229 -7.04 -24.81 3.05
C THR A 229 -6.65 -25.45 1.72
N PRO A 230 -5.82 -26.50 1.72
CA PRO A 230 -5.45 -27.23 0.50
C PRO A 230 -6.54 -28.22 0.02
N TYR A 231 -7.67 -28.38 0.73
CA TYR A 231 -8.72 -29.37 0.42
C TYR A 231 -8.16 -30.77 0.13
N THR A 232 -7.35 -31.31 1.03
CA THR A 232 -6.93 -32.70 0.98
C THR A 232 -8.01 -33.56 1.65
N ASP A 233 -8.57 -34.55 0.93
CA ASP A 233 -9.75 -35.33 1.38
C ASP A 233 -9.59 -36.03 2.74
N ASN A 234 -8.36 -36.22 3.20
CA ASN A 234 -8.04 -36.94 4.45
C ASN A 234 -7.58 -36.05 5.60
N ASP A 235 -7.32 -34.75 5.36
CA ASP A 235 -6.70 -33.90 6.35
C ASP A 235 -7.51 -32.63 6.58
N ARG A 236 -7.90 -32.38 7.84
CA ARG A 236 -8.72 -31.22 8.21
C ARG A 236 -7.87 -29.95 8.39
N THR A 237 -6.77 -29.87 7.66
CA THR A 237 -5.75 -28.83 7.83
C THR A 237 -6.20 -27.50 7.26
N VAL A 238 -5.79 -26.47 7.99
CA VAL A 238 -5.92 -25.06 7.66
C VAL A 238 -4.55 -24.43 7.86
N SER A 239 -4.24 -23.45 7.03
CA SER A 239 -2.94 -22.79 7.01
C SER A 239 -2.89 -21.63 8.00
N CYS A 240 -1.77 -21.44 8.68
CA CYS A 240 -1.43 -20.23 9.43
C CYS A 240 -0.61 -19.24 8.58
N LYS A 241 -0.24 -19.59 7.36
CA LYS A 241 0.66 -18.79 6.53
C LYS A 241 0.02 -17.47 6.12
N VAL A 242 0.85 -16.43 6.09
CA VAL A 242 0.50 -15.11 5.61
C VAL A 242 1.44 -14.77 4.47
N TYR A 243 0.90 -14.38 3.32
CA TYR A 243 1.72 -13.97 2.18
C TYR A 243 1.43 -12.53 1.80
N CYS A 244 2.45 -11.80 1.38
CA CYS A 244 2.36 -10.44 0.89
C CYS A 244 2.89 -10.38 -0.53
N LEU A 245 2.15 -9.74 -1.42
CA LEU A 245 2.64 -9.21 -2.70
C LEU A 245 2.97 -7.73 -2.45
N PRO A 246 4.25 -7.39 -2.18
CA PRO A 246 4.62 -6.05 -1.71
C PRO A 246 4.41 -4.99 -2.78
N ASP A 247 4.65 -5.37 -4.03
CA ASP A 247 4.54 -4.53 -5.21
C ASP A 247 3.99 -5.39 -6.35
N ALA A 248 2.89 -4.93 -6.95
CA ALA A 248 2.24 -5.59 -8.07
C ALA A 248 3.16 -5.77 -9.29
N SER A 249 4.15 -4.88 -9.48
CA SER A 249 5.10 -4.94 -10.59
C SER A 249 6.09 -6.11 -10.48
N VAL A 250 6.44 -6.49 -9.24
CA VAL A 250 7.39 -7.59 -8.97
C VAL A 250 6.74 -8.95 -9.21
N ARG A 251 5.41 -9.04 -9.11
CA ARG A 251 4.62 -10.26 -9.35
C ARG A 251 5.11 -11.49 -8.56
N GLN A 252 5.66 -11.26 -7.35
CA GLN A 252 6.19 -12.30 -6.48
C GLN A 252 5.70 -12.12 -5.04
N PHE A 253 5.13 -13.18 -4.48
CA PHE A 253 4.73 -13.22 -3.08
C PHE A 253 5.92 -13.49 -2.16
N LYS A 254 5.86 -12.91 -0.96
CA LYS A 254 6.79 -13.13 0.16
C LYS A 254 6.00 -13.59 1.37
N GLU A 255 6.56 -14.50 2.14
CA GLU A 255 5.97 -14.96 3.39
C GLU A 255 6.18 -13.92 4.49
N LEU A 256 5.14 -13.64 5.27
CA LEU A 256 5.16 -12.79 6.46
C LEU A 256 5.06 -13.65 7.73
N THR A 257 4.94 -13.01 8.90
CA THR A 257 4.71 -13.73 10.16
C THR A 257 3.38 -14.45 10.14
N GLU A 258 3.44 -15.73 10.51
CA GLU A 258 2.29 -16.61 10.59
C GLU A 258 1.24 -16.10 11.59
N MET A 259 -0.01 -16.46 11.31
CA MET A 259 -1.11 -16.33 12.27
C MET A 259 -0.87 -17.25 13.46
N GLU A 260 -1.26 -16.81 14.66
CA GLU A 260 -1.16 -17.64 15.88
C GLU A 260 -1.92 -18.97 15.75
N VAL A 261 -3.03 -18.95 15.01
CA VAL A 261 -3.84 -20.14 14.72
C VAL A 261 -4.15 -20.18 13.23
N GLY A 262 -3.98 -21.34 12.61
CA GLY A 262 -4.38 -21.56 11.23
C GLY A 262 -5.88 -21.38 11.04
N SER A 263 -6.28 -20.79 9.90
CA SER A 263 -7.68 -20.54 9.61
C SER A 263 -7.98 -20.65 8.12
N SER A 264 -9.20 -21.06 7.79
CA SER A 264 -9.76 -20.90 6.44
C SER A 264 -11.12 -20.21 6.52
N HIS A 265 -11.52 -19.57 5.43
CA HIS A 265 -12.80 -18.85 5.33
C HIS A 265 -12.99 -17.76 6.38
N SER A 266 -11.88 -17.26 6.95
CA SER A 266 -11.93 -16.02 7.71
C SER A 266 -12.25 -14.88 6.76
N CYS A 267 -13.06 -13.94 7.19
CA CYS A 267 -13.26 -12.74 6.41
C CYS A 267 -12.27 -11.66 6.84
N VAL A 268 -11.75 -10.94 5.86
CA VAL A 268 -10.76 -9.90 6.06
C VAL A 268 -11.34 -8.54 5.64
N ALA A 269 -11.09 -7.51 6.44
CA ALA A 269 -11.40 -6.14 6.07
C ALA A 269 -10.29 -5.18 6.51
N VAL A 270 -10.05 -4.12 5.75
CA VAL A 270 -9.02 -3.12 6.05
C VAL A 270 -9.69 -1.84 6.52
N LEU A 271 -9.26 -1.33 7.68
CA LEU A 271 -9.69 -0.03 8.22
C LEU A 271 -8.44 0.67 8.77
N ASP A 272 -8.15 1.86 8.24
CA ASP A 272 -7.02 2.71 8.65
C ASP A 272 -5.66 1.99 8.64
N ASN A 273 -5.40 1.19 7.59
CA ASN A 273 -4.22 0.33 7.42
C ASN A 273 -4.06 -0.80 8.45
N PHE A 274 -5.05 -1.02 9.32
CA PHE A 274 -5.14 -2.24 10.11
C PHE A 274 -5.98 -3.28 9.38
N VAL A 275 -5.57 -4.54 9.51
CA VAL A 275 -6.27 -5.68 8.93
C VAL A 275 -7.11 -6.37 10.00
N TYR A 276 -8.42 -6.44 9.81
CA TYR A 276 -9.34 -7.16 10.69
C TYR A 276 -9.60 -8.53 10.10
N ILE A 277 -9.34 -9.58 10.88
CA ILE A 277 -9.53 -10.98 10.49
C ILE A 277 -10.51 -11.60 11.47
N VAL A 278 -11.65 -12.04 10.96
CA VAL A 278 -12.82 -12.36 11.77
C VAL A 278 -13.39 -13.71 11.36
N GLY A 279 -13.78 -14.52 12.35
CA GLY A 279 -14.49 -15.78 12.15
C GLY A 279 -13.67 -16.83 11.39
N GLY A 280 -14.33 -17.56 10.50
CA GLY A 280 -13.72 -18.66 9.76
C GLY A 280 -13.75 -19.96 10.55
N GLN A 281 -12.81 -20.86 10.26
CA GLN A 281 -12.69 -22.15 10.94
C GLN A 281 -11.23 -22.56 11.13
N HIS A 282 -10.94 -23.15 12.29
CA HIS A 282 -9.60 -23.64 12.64
C HIS A 282 -9.38 -25.12 12.29
N LEU A 283 -10.43 -25.81 11.88
CA LEU A 283 -10.39 -27.17 11.38
C LEU A 283 -11.33 -27.23 10.19
N GLN A 284 -10.88 -27.83 9.10
CA GLN A 284 -11.68 -27.89 7.88
C GLN A 284 -12.86 -28.85 8.07
N TYR A 285 -14.07 -28.29 8.17
CA TYR A 285 -15.34 -29.02 8.10
C TYR A 285 -16.13 -28.57 6.88
N ARG A 286 -16.80 -29.51 6.20
CA ARG A 286 -17.74 -29.17 5.10
C ARG A 286 -19.06 -28.60 5.66
N SER A 287 -19.39 -28.92 6.91
CA SER A 287 -20.52 -28.39 7.68
C SER A 287 -20.14 -27.08 8.39
N GLY A 288 -21.12 -26.39 9.00
CA GLY A 288 -20.86 -25.21 9.83
C GLY A 288 -20.25 -25.50 11.21
N GLU A 289 -19.89 -26.75 11.52
CA GLU A 289 -19.46 -27.17 12.85
C GLU A 289 -18.10 -26.59 13.28
N GLY A 290 -17.24 -26.27 12.31
CA GLY A 290 -15.92 -25.68 12.53
C GLY A 290 -15.92 -24.16 12.72
N ALA A 291 -17.09 -23.51 12.63
CA ALA A 291 -17.18 -22.05 12.70
C ALA A 291 -16.74 -21.49 14.04
N VAL A 292 -15.92 -20.44 14.01
CA VAL A 292 -15.46 -19.70 15.19
C VAL A 292 -15.97 -18.26 15.18
N ASP A 293 -15.95 -17.62 16.36
CA ASP A 293 -16.35 -16.23 16.62
C ASP A 293 -15.14 -15.32 16.89
N ILE A 294 -13.93 -15.88 16.84
CA ILE A 294 -12.69 -15.21 17.20
C ILE A 294 -12.37 -14.10 16.20
N CYS A 295 -11.86 -12.99 16.72
CA CYS A 295 -11.55 -11.79 15.96
C CYS A 295 -10.15 -11.27 16.32
N TYR A 296 -9.38 -10.90 15.31
CA TYR A 296 -8.09 -10.26 15.45
C TYR A 296 -8.01 -8.99 14.63
N ARG A 297 -7.20 -8.04 15.11
CA ARG A 297 -6.70 -6.92 14.35
C ARG A 297 -5.19 -7.06 14.21
N TYR A 298 -4.70 -7.06 12.99
CA TYR A 298 -3.30 -7.14 12.64
C TYR A 298 -2.78 -5.77 12.20
N ASP A 299 -1.66 -5.36 12.80
CA ASP A 299 -0.88 -4.21 12.40
C ASP A 299 0.28 -4.69 11.50
N PRO A 300 0.23 -4.48 10.17
CA PRO A 300 1.27 -4.91 9.27
C PRO A 300 2.58 -4.10 9.40
N HIS A 301 2.53 -2.90 9.99
CA HIS A 301 3.70 -2.06 10.19
C HIS A 301 4.55 -2.53 11.36
N LEU A 302 3.92 -2.77 12.51
CA LEU A 302 4.60 -3.36 13.68
C LEU A 302 4.70 -4.88 13.61
N ASN A 303 3.99 -5.50 12.67
CA ASN A 303 3.84 -6.94 12.53
C ASN A 303 3.34 -7.58 13.83
N GLN A 304 2.26 -7.01 14.37
CA GLN A 304 1.69 -7.38 15.66
C GLN A 304 0.20 -7.70 15.56
N TRP A 305 -0.20 -8.72 16.32
CA TRP A 305 -1.59 -9.13 16.44
C TRP A 305 -2.20 -8.58 17.73
N LEU A 306 -3.42 -8.06 17.62
CA LEU A 306 -4.26 -7.66 18.74
C LEU A 306 -5.54 -8.48 18.70
N ARG A 307 -5.78 -9.29 19.75
CA ARG A 307 -7.07 -9.95 19.92
C ARG A 307 -8.12 -8.92 20.28
N ILE A 308 -9.22 -8.89 19.53
CA ILE A 308 -10.36 -7.99 19.78
C ILE A 308 -11.55 -8.79 20.29
N GLN A 309 -12.64 -8.10 20.63
CA GLN A 309 -13.87 -8.73 21.09
C GLN A 309 -14.38 -9.75 20.06
N ALA A 310 -14.71 -10.94 20.53
CA ALA A 310 -15.32 -11.98 19.70
C ALA A 310 -16.71 -11.57 19.24
N MET A 311 -17.12 -12.02 18.06
CA MET A 311 -18.50 -11.90 17.59
C MET A 311 -19.47 -12.59 18.56
N GLN A 312 -20.74 -12.19 18.52
CA GLN A 312 -21.78 -12.84 19.31
C GLN A 312 -22.22 -14.18 18.71
N GLU A 313 -22.06 -14.35 17.39
CA GLU A 313 -22.25 -15.62 16.67
C GLU A 313 -20.93 -16.08 16.05
N SER A 314 -20.67 -17.38 16.09
CA SER A 314 -19.61 -17.96 15.25
C SER A 314 -20.04 -17.99 13.79
N ARG A 315 -19.11 -17.73 12.85
CA ARG A 315 -19.44 -17.58 11.43
C ARG A 315 -18.35 -18.16 10.52
N ILE A 316 -18.77 -18.96 9.53
CA ILE A 316 -18.00 -19.25 8.30
C ILE A 316 -18.80 -18.85 7.07
N GLN A 317 -18.10 -18.60 5.96
CA GLN A 317 -18.71 -18.28 4.67
C GLN A 317 -19.74 -17.15 4.80
N PHE A 318 -19.36 -16.14 5.57
CA PHE A 318 -20.10 -14.89 5.77
C PHE A 318 -19.37 -13.79 4.99
N GLN A 319 -19.78 -12.53 5.16
CA GLN A 319 -19.05 -11.40 4.61
C GLN A 319 -18.72 -10.37 5.69
N LEU A 320 -17.50 -9.83 5.61
CA LEU A 320 -17.03 -8.70 6.41
C LEU A 320 -16.83 -7.47 5.51
N ASN A 321 -17.37 -6.31 5.88
CA ASN A 321 -17.13 -5.06 5.16
C ASN A 321 -16.97 -3.88 6.13
N VAL A 322 -16.24 -2.85 5.71
CA VAL A 322 -16.09 -1.60 6.45
C VAL A 322 -17.03 -0.54 5.90
N LEU A 323 -17.81 0.08 6.78
CA LEU A 323 -18.72 1.17 6.46
C LEU A 323 -18.72 2.19 7.61
N HIS A 324 -18.46 3.46 7.30
CA HIS A 324 -18.39 4.56 8.27
C HIS A 324 -17.51 4.28 9.50
N GLY A 325 -16.32 3.70 9.27
CA GLY A 325 -15.35 3.38 10.33
C GLY A 325 -15.75 2.21 11.24
N MET A 326 -16.81 1.49 10.89
CA MET A 326 -17.31 0.31 11.61
C MET A 326 -17.14 -0.93 10.73
N VAL A 327 -16.98 -2.10 11.36
CA VAL A 327 -16.85 -3.38 10.64
C VAL A 327 -18.15 -4.16 10.77
N TYR A 328 -18.73 -4.60 9.66
CA TYR A 328 -20.01 -5.32 9.62
C TYR A 328 -19.80 -6.77 9.21
N ALA A 329 -20.28 -7.71 10.02
CA ALA A 329 -20.34 -9.14 9.72
C ALA A 329 -21.78 -9.53 9.34
N THR A 330 -21.98 -9.99 8.10
CA THR A 330 -23.31 -10.27 7.54
C THR A 330 -23.50 -11.76 7.27
N GLY A 331 -24.57 -12.36 7.79
CA GLY A 331 -24.99 -13.73 7.46
C GLY A 331 -23.93 -14.80 7.76
N GLY A 332 -23.86 -15.82 6.90
CA GLY A 332 -22.98 -16.97 7.07
C GLY A 332 -23.66 -18.16 7.72
N ARG A 333 -22.87 -19.13 8.15
CA ARG A 333 -23.39 -20.32 8.83
C ARG A 333 -22.50 -20.75 9.98
N ASN A 334 -23.10 -21.50 10.89
CA ASN A 334 -22.42 -22.19 11.98
C ASN A 334 -23.06 -23.55 12.25
N ARG A 335 -22.75 -24.16 13.40
CA ARG A 335 -23.29 -25.48 13.80
C ARG A 335 -24.82 -25.50 13.82
N SER A 336 -25.45 -24.37 14.15
CA SER A 336 -26.92 -24.23 14.22
C SER A 336 -27.57 -24.05 12.85
N GLY A 337 -26.78 -23.85 11.79
CA GLY A 337 -27.24 -23.67 10.42
C GLY A 337 -26.97 -22.26 9.89
N SER A 338 -27.77 -21.84 8.92
CA SER A 338 -27.62 -20.55 8.23
C SER A 338 -28.11 -19.38 9.09
N LEU A 339 -27.39 -18.27 9.03
CA LEU A 339 -27.63 -17.07 9.82
C LEU A 339 -28.25 -15.96 8.97
N ALA A 340 -29.14 -15.20 9.59
CA ALA A 340 -29.63 -13.93 9.07
C ALA A 340 -29.12 -12.74 9.89
N SER A 341 -28.51 -12.99 11.05
CA SER A 341 -28.02 -11.95 11.94
C SER A 341 -26.91 -11.15 11.27
N VAL A 342 -26.90 -9.85 11.55
CA VAL A 342 -25.87 -8.92 11.14
C VAL A 342 -25.34 -8.24 12.39
N GLU A 343 -24.02 -8.20 12.52
CA GLU A 343 -23.34 -7.59 13.65
C GLU A 343 -22.43 -6.48 13.16
N LYS A 344 -22.35 -5.40 13.95
CA LYS A 344 -21.49 -4.26 13.73
C LYS A 344 -20.50 -4.14 14.88
N TYR A 345 -19.22 -4.17 14.56
CA TYR A 345 -18.13 -3.91 15.47
C TYR A 345 -17.78 -2.43 15.50
N CYS A 346 -17.73 -1.88 16.71
CA CYS A 346 -17.21 -0.55 16.97
C CYS A 346 -15.78 -0.64 17.52
N PRO A 347 -14.74 -0.26 16.75
CA PRO A 347 -13.36 -0.34 17.23
C PRO A 347 -13.13 0.45 18.52
N LYS A 348 -13.75 1.62 18.66
CA LYS A 348 -13.62 2.51 19.84
C LYS A 348 -13.95 1.81 21.16
N ASN A 349 -15.03 1.03 21.14
CA ASN A 349 -15.58 0.39 22.32
C ASN A 349 -15.14 -1.07 22.44
N ASN A 350 -14.48 -1.61 21.41
CA ASN A 350 -14.16 -3.03 21.28
C ASN A 350 -15.41 -3.89 21.51
N GLU A 351 -16.49 -3.61 20.78
CA GLU A 351 -17.80 -4.23 21.01
C GLU A 351 -18.52 -4.54 19.71
N TRP A 352 -19.14 -5.73 19.65
CA TRP A 352 -20.07 -6.12 18.59
C TRP A 352 -21.50 -5.89 19.02
N THR A 353 -22.30 -5.27 18.16
CA THR A 353 -23.72 -5.00 18.39
C THR A 353 -24.56 -5.52 17.23
N TYR A 354 -25.71 -6.12 17.50
CA TYR A 354 -26.63 -6.50 16.44
C TYR A 354 -27.24 -5.26 15.79
N VAL A 355 -27.40 -5.34 14.47
CA VAL A 355 -28.17 -4.40 13.66
C VAL A 355 -29.28 -5.16 12.93
N CYS A 356 -30.03 -4.48 12.06
CA CYS A 356 -31.12 -5.08 11.31
C CYS A 356 -30.65 -6.34 10.57
N SER A 357 -31.33 -7.45 10.86
CA SER A 357 -31.03 -8.75 10.28
C SER A 357 -31.47 -8.82 8.83
N LEU A 358 -30.83 -9.71 8.07
CA LEU A 358 -31.24 -10.04 6.72
C LEU A 358 -32.66 -10.60 6.69
N LYS A 359 -33.41 -10.27 5.63
CA LYS A 359 -34.76 -10.80 5.41
C LYS A 359 -34.78 -12.32 5.21
N ARG A 360 -33.65 -12.90 4.79
CA ARG A 360 -33.45 -14.33 4.57
C ARG A 360 -32.09 -14.75 5.13
N ARG A 361 -32.04 -15.96 5.69
CA ARG A 361 -30.78 -16.58 6.12
C ARG A 361 -29.97 -16.94 4.87
N THR A 362 -28.67 -16.64 4.85
CA THR A 362 -27.80 -16.92 3.70
C THR A 362 -26.36 -17.18 4.15
N TRP A 363 -25.62 -17.93 3.34
CA TRP A 363 -24.18 -18.17 3.50
C TRP A 363 -23.51 -18.40 2.15
N GLY A 364 -22.21 -18.15 2.05
CA GLY A 364 -21.50 -18.16 0.78
C GLY A 364 -21.98 -17.04 -0.16
N HIS A 365 -22.64 -16.02 0.37
CA HIS A 365 -22.87 -14.76 -0.34
C HIS A 365 -21.57 -13.94 -0.36
N ALA A 366 -21.54 -12.93 -1.21
CA ALA A 366 -20.46 -11.96 -1.23
C ALA A 366 -21.01 -10.57 -0.91
N GLY A 367 -20.14 -9.62 -0.56
CA GLY A 367 -20.58 -8.24 -0.35
C GLY A 367 -19.48 -7.20 -0.48
N ALA A 368 -19.90 -5.98 -0.78
CA ALA A 368 -19.04 -4.82 -0.99
C ALA A 368 -19.72 -3.54 -0.49
N THR A 369 -18.93 -2.52 -0.18
CA THR A 369 -19.43 -1.20 0.20
C THR A 369 -19.16 -0.20 -0.91
N VAL A 370 -20.18 0.59 -1.27
CA VAL A 370 -20.07 1.67 -2.26
C VAL A 370 -20.85 2.87 -1.77
N GLY A 371 -20.20 4.04 -1.75
CA GLY A 371 -20.74 5.23 -1.09
C GLY A 371 -21.03 4.95 0.38
N ASP A 372 -22.22 5.32 0.84
CA ASP A 372 -22.67 5.17 2.23
C ASP A 372 -23.50 3.90 2.47
N ARG A 373 -23.39 2.89 1.60
CA ARG A 373 -24.23 1.69 1.62
C ARG A 373 -23.41 0.41 1.54
N LEU A 374 -23.94 -0.65 2.15
CA LEU A 374 -23.39 -2.00 2.10
C LEU A 374 -24.28 -2.87 1.24
N TYR A 375 -23.68 -3.65 0.34
CA TYR A 375 -24.40 -4.52 -0.57
C TYR A 375 -23.96 -5.96 -0.36
N ILE A 376 -24.91 -6.90 -0.39
CA ILE A 376 -24.61 -8.34 -0.45
C ILE A 376 -25.37 -8.98 -1.61
N SER A 377 -24.77 -9.96 -2.27
CA SER A 377 -25.45 -10.71 -3.33
C SER A 377 -25.26 -12.22 -3.24
N GLY A 378 -26.25 -12.93 -3.77
CA GLY A 378 -26.24 -14.38 -3.95
C GLY A 378 -26.11 -15.17 -2.65
N GLY A 379 -25.43 -16.32 -2.76
CA GLY A 379 -25.27 -17.27 -1.66
C GLY A 379 -26.36 -18.33 -1.60
N TYR A 380 -26.20 -19.26 -0.66
CA TYR A 380 -27.13 -20.34 -0.40
C TYR A 380 -28.37 -19.83 0.33
N GLY A 381 -29.50 -19.83 -0.37
CA GLY A 381 -30.84 -19.57 0.19
C GLY A 381 -31.80 -20.75 0.01
N ILE A 382 -33.10 -20.45 0.01
CA ILE A 382 -34.17 -21.45 -0.13
C ILE A 382 -34.43 -21.75 -1.62
N SER A 383 -34.28 -20.75 -2.47
CA SER A 383 -34.64 -20.79 -3.89
C SER A 383 -33.47 -20.40 -4.78
N VAL A 384 -33.57 -20.70 -6.09
CA VAL A 384 -32.59 -20.25 -7.09
C VAL A 384 -32.54 -18.73 -7.18
N GLU A 385 -33.67 -18.04 -6.98
CA GLU A 385 -33.73 -16.58 -6.96
C GLU A 385 -32.89 -15.95 -5.86
N ASP A 386 -32.72 -16.65 -4.72
CA ASP A 386 -31.84 -16.16 -3.64
C ASP A 386 -30.37 -16.10 -4.09
N LYS A 387 -29.97 -16.96 -5.03
CA LYS A 387 -28.60 -16.98 -5.58
C LYS A 387 -28.33 -15.80 -6.51
N LYS A 388 -29.35 -15.04 -6.91
CA LYS A 388 -29.24 -13.83 -7.73
C LYS A 388 -29.51 -12.54 -6.94
N ALA A 389 -30.21 -12.65 -5.81
CA ALA A 389 -30.69 -11.50 -5.06
C ALA A 389 -29.56 -10.54 -4.70
N LEU A 390 -29.81 -9.24 -4.85
CA LEU A 390 -28.96 -8.16 -4.37
C LEU A 390 -29.70 -7.44 -3.24
N HIS A 391 -29.07 -7.36 -2.08
CA HIS A 391 -29.56 -6.63 -0.94
C HIS A 391 -28.68 -5.42 -0.67
N CYS A 392 -29.30 -4.31 -0.28
CA CYS A 392 -28.61 -3.08 0.10
C CYS A 392 -29.02 -2.71 1.54
N TYR A 393 -28.03 -2.42 2.37
CA TYR A 393 -28.19 -1.98 3.74
C TYR A 393 -27.92 -0.48 3.85
N ASP A 394 -28.85 0.22 4.50
CA ASP A 394 -28.73 1.62 4.85
C ASP A 394 -28.45 1.75 6.36
N PRO A 395 -27.22 2.17 6.75
CA PRO A 395 -26.87 2.29 8.17
C PRO A 395 -27.62 3.42 8.90
N ALA A 396 -28.16 4.41 8.18
CA ALA A 396 -28.87 5.53 8.80
C ALA A 396 -30.30 5.15 9.20
N THR A 397 -30.94 4.27 8.43
CA THR A 397 -32.29 3.77 8.73
C THR A 397 -32.28 2.40 9.41
N ASP A 398 -31.12 1.72 9.44
CA ASP A 398 -30.96 0.34 9.91
C ASP A 398 -31.96 -0.60 9.20
N GLN A 399 -31.97 -0.56 7.87
CA GLN A 399 -32.89 -1.35 7.05
C GLN A 399 -32.21 -1.96 5.83
N TRP A 400 -32.75 -3.10 5.40
CA TRP A 400 -32.39 -3.79 4.18
C TRP A 400 -33.44 -3.62 3.09
N GLU A 401 -33.01 -3.24 1.90
CA GLU A 401 -33.83 -3.17 0.69
C GLU A 401 -33.33 -4.17 -0.37
N PHE A 402 -34.25 -4.59 -1.25
CA PHE A 402 -33.89 -5.38 -2.42
C PHE A 402 -33.54 -4.43 -3.56
N LYS A 403 -32.52 -4.79 -4.34
CA LYS A 403 -32.12 -4.13 -5.58
C LYS A 403 -32.26 -5.08 -6.76
N THR A 404 -31.98 -4.61 -7.97
CA THR A 404 -31.99 -5.45 -9.17
C THR A 404 -31.06 -6.65 -8.96
N PRO A 405 -31.56 -7.90 -9.17
CA PRO A 405 -30.76 -9.10 -8.99
C PRO A 405 -29.70 -9.25 -10.09
N MET A 406 -28.65 -10.02 -9.80
CA MET A 406 -27.62 -10.41 -10.77
C MET A 406 -28.23 -11.17 -11.97
N ASN A 407 -27.54 -11.10 -13.09
CA ASN A 407 -27.89 -11.86 -14.29
C ASN A 407 -27.62 -13.35 -14.10
N GLU A 408 -26.50 -13.70 -13.46
CA GLU A 408 -26.12 -15.10 -13.18
C GLU A 408 -26.31 -15.44 -11.69
N PRO A 409 -26.86 -16.63 -11.36
CA PRO A 409 -26.93 -17.10 -9.98
C PRO A 409 -25.54 -17.50 -9.49
N ARG A 410 -25.14 -17.02 -8.30
CA ARG A 410 -23.79 -17.23 -7.76
C ARG A 410 -23.82 -17.64 -6.29
N VAL A 411 -22.90 -18.53 -5.96
CA VAL A 411 -22.56 -18.88 -4.58
C VAL A 411 -21.05 -19.04 -4.45
N LEU A 412 -20.50 -18.65 -3.30
CA LEU A 412 -19.05 -18.64 -3.00
C LEU A 412 -18.25 -17.82 -4.03
N HIS A 413 -18.89 -16.80 -4.61
CA HIS A 413 -18.28 -15.82 -5.48
C HIS A 413 -17.62 -14.70 -4.69
N ALA A 414 -16.96 -13.81 -5.40
CA ALA A 414 -16.39 -12.59 -4.83
C ALA A 414 -17.19 -11.36 -5.27
N MET A 415 -17.20 -10.34 -4.41
CA MET A 415 -17.66 -9.00 -4.74
C MET A 415 -16.64 -7.97 -4.31
N VAL A 416 -16.43 -6.96 -5.16
CA VAL A 416 -15.49 -5.87 -4.87
C VAL A 416 -15.98 -4.56 -5.46
N SER A 417 -15.81 -3.48 -4.72
CA SER A 417 -16.12 -2.12 -5.15
C SER A 417 -14.95 -1.51 -5.92
N ALA A 418 -15.19 -0.95 -7.10
CA ALA A 418 -14.20 -0.19 -7.86
C ALA A 418 -14.90 0.91 -8.68
N ASN A 419 -14.39 2.14 -8.64
CA ASN A 419 -14.93 3.28 -9.41
C ASN A 419 -16.46 3.46 -9.28
N ASN A 420 -16.98 3.44 -8.05
CA ASN A 420 -18.42 3.50 -7.72
C ASN A 420 -19.28 2.37 -8.32
N ARG A 421 -18.66 1.27 -8.75
CA ARG A 421 -19.33 0.06 -9.25
C ARG A 421 -19.05 -1.10 -8.32
N ILE A 422 -19.92 -2.10 -8.36
CA ILE A 422 -19.74 -3.34 -7.60
C ILE A 422 -19.57 -4.48 -8.59
N TYR A 423 -18.40 -5.08 -8.65
CA TYR A 423 -18.12 -6.21 -9.51
C TYR A 423 -18.46 -7.51 -8.77
N ALA A 424 -19.14 -8.43 -9.45
CA ALA A 424 -19.40 -9.80 -9.00
C ALA A 424 -18.68 -10.77 -9.93
N LEU A 425 -17.78 -11.61 -9.37
CA LEU A 425 -16.88 -12.46 -10.14
C LEU A 425 -16.80 -13.86 -9.54
N GLY A 426 -16.69 -14.87 -10.41
CA GLY A 426 -16.46 -16.24 -10.00
C GLY A 426 -17.62 -16.87 -9.25
N GLY A 427 -17.27 -17.81 -8.37
CA GLY A 427 -18.20 -18.65 -7.64
C GLY A 427 -18.67 -19.86 -8.44
N ARG A 428 -19.69 -20.53 -7.91
CA ARG A 428 -20.29 -21.72 -8.51
C ARG A 428 -21.81 -21.57 -8.61
N MET A 429 -22.37 -22.30 -9.57
CA MET A 429 -23.80 -22.57 -9.68
C MET A 429 -24.04 -24.06 -9.48
N ASP A 430 -25.15 -24.41 -8.83
CA ASP A 430 -25.59 -25.81 -8.72
C ASP A 430 -26.67 -26.07 -9.78
N HIS A 431 -26.52 -27.12 -10.58
CA HIS A 431 -27.55 -27.59 -11.51
C HIS A 431 -27.74 -29.10 -11.37
N VAL A 432 -28.92 -29.48 -10.86
CA VAL A 432 -29.28 -30.86 -10.47
C VAL A 432 -28.25 -31.43 -9.49
N ASP A 433 -27.40 -32.35 -9.94
CA ASP A 433 -26.42 -33.07 -9.11
C ASP A 433 -24.97 -32.62 -9.37
N ARG A 434 -24.76 -31.50 -10.10
CA ARG A 434 -23.43 -31.01 -10.44
C ARG A 434 -23.26 -29.53 -10.11
N CYS A 435 -22.03 -29.18 -9.76
CA CYS A 435 -21.58 -27.80 -9.57
C CYS A 435 -20.79 -27.35 -10.81
N PHE A 436 -21.00 -26.11 -11.25
CA PHE A 436 -20.31 -25.51 -12.39
C PHE A 436 -19.69 -24.18 -11.99
N ASP A 437 -18.50 -23.89 -12.51
CA ASP A 437 -17.85 -22.60 -12.35
C ASP A 437 -18.63 -21.50 -13.08
N VAL A 438 -18.79 -20.34 -12.44
CA VAL A 438 -19.39 -19.16 -13.07
C VAL A 438 -18.27 -18.26 -13.61
N LEU A 439 -18.05 -18.30 -14.92
CA LEU A 439 -17.01 -17.47 -15.57
C LEU A 439 -17.48 -16.05 -15.90
N ALA A 440 -18.79 -15.84 -16.05
CA ALA A 440 -19.33 -14.52 -16.34
C ALA A 440 -18.92 -13.52 -15.25
N VAL A 441 -18.58 -12.31 -15.65
CA VAL A 441 -18.32 -11.19 -14.74
C VAL A 441 -19.32 -10.09 -15.06
N GLU A 442 -19.87 -9.51 -14.02
CA GLU A 442 -20.84 -8.43 -14.13
C GLU A 442 -20.55 -7.37 -13.07
N TYR A 443 -20.82 -6.10 -13.40
CA TYR A 443 -20.80 -5.04 -12.40
C TYR A 443 -22.16 -4.37 -12.28
N TYR A 444 -22.46 -3.93 -11.06
CA TYR A 444 -23.65 -3.19 -10.70
C TYR A 444 -23.34 -1.71 -10.51
N VAL A 445 -24.23 -0.85 -10.99
CA VAL A 445 -24.18 0.61 -10.82
C VAL A 445 -25.32 1.03 -9.88
N PRO A 446 -25.01 1.46 -8.64
CA PRO A 446 -26.03 1.85 -7.66
C PRO A 446 -26.98 2.96 -8.12
N GLU A 447 -26.49 3.91 -8.90
CA GLU A 447 -27.26 5.07 -9.35
C GLU A 447 -28.37 4.71 -10.35
N THR A 448 -28.13 3.69 -11.19
CA THR A 448 -29.08 3.24 -12.22
C THR A 448 -29.78 1.93 -11.88
N ASP A 449 -29.38 1.26 -10.79
CA ASP A 449 -29.89 -0.05 -10.36
C ASP A 449 -29.82 -1.11 -11.46
N GLN A 450 -28.67 -1.17 -12.15
CA GLN A 450 -28.46 -2.03 -13.33
C GLN A 450 -27.15 -2.83 -13.25
N TRP A 451 -27.20 -4.06 -13.76
CA TRP A 451 -26.07 -4.93 -13.97
C TRP A 451 -25.61 -4.92 -15.43
N THR A 452 -24.30 -4.87 -15.64
CA THR A 452 -23.65 -4.92 -16.95
C THR A 452 -22.63 -6.04 -16.99
N THR A 453 -22.72 -6.94 -17.97
CA THR A 453 -21.74 -8.00 -18.20
C THR A 453 -20.47 -7.44 -18.86
N VAL A 454 -19.32 -7.95 -18.44
CA VAL A 454 -17.99 -7.58 -18.93
C VAL A 454 -17.17 -8.83 -19.27
N SER A 455 -15.90 -8.67 -19.64
CA SER A 455 -15.03 -9.79 -20.03
C SER A 455 -15.03 -10.93 -19.00
N PRO A 456 -15.35 -12.18 -19.40
CA PRO A 456 -15.45 -13.30 -18.48
C PRO A 456 -14.09 -13.74 -17.94
N MET A 457 -14.08 -14.36 -16.76
CA MET A 457 -12.90 -15.00 -16.18
C MET A 457 -12.32 -16.07 -17.11
N ARG A 458 -11.00 -16.26 -17.07
CA ARG A 458 -10.30 -17.27 -17.87
C ARG A 458 -10.35 -18.66 -17.24
N ALA A 459 -10.43 -18.70 -15.91
CA ALA A 459 -10.58 -19.93 -15.13
C ALA A 459 -11.65 -19.76 -14.05
N GLY A 460 -12.32 -20.86 -13.72
CA GLY A 460 -13.26 -20.90 -12.60
C GLY A 460 -12.54 -20.82 -11.26
N GLN A 461 -12.98 -19.88 -10.41
CA GLN A 461 -12.50 -19.72 -9.03
C GLN A 461 -13.70 -19.43 -8.12
N SER A 462 -13.95 -20.34 -7.19
CA SER A 462 -14.87 -20.16 -6.05
C SER A 462 -14.08 -20.21 -4.75
N GLU A 463 -14.61 -19.66 -3.66
CA GLU A 463 -13.89 -19.63 -2.36
C GLU A 463 -12.49 -18.98 -2.49
N ALA A 464 -12.33 -18.05 -3.44
CA ALA A 464 -11.07 -17.36 -3.70
C ALA A 464 -10.96 -16.08 -2.88
N GLY A 465 -9.73 -15.72 -2.50
CA GLY A 465 -9.45 -14.40 -1.95
C GLY A 465 -9.65 -13.34 -3.04
N CYS A 466 -10.24 -12.19 -2.70
CA CYS A 466 -10.48 -11.11 -3.65
C CYS A 466 -10.20 -9.75 -3.03
N CYS A 467 -9.48 -8.90 -3.76
CA CYS A 467 -9.33 -7.50 -3.38
C CYS A 467 -9.13 -6.60 -4.60
N LEU A 468 -9.38 -5.31 -4.42
CA LEU A 468 -8.99 -4.27 -5.36
C LEU A 468 -7.60 -3.77 -4.97
N LEU A 469 -6.67 -3.77 -5.91
CA LEU A 469 -5.38 -3.11 -5.78
C LEU A 469 -5.28 -2.05 -6.87
N GLU A 470 -5.29 -0.77 -6.44
CA GLU A 470 -5.42 0.39 -7.32
C GLU A 470 -6.67 0.31 -8.21
N LYS A 471 -6.50 -0.10 -9.47
CA LYS A 471 -7.56 -0.21 -10.49
C LYS A 471 -7.80 -1.64 -10.96
N LYS A 472 -7.12 -2.61 -10.35
CA LYS A 472 -7.10 -4.00 -10.78
C LYS A 472 -7.68 -4.90 -9.70
N ILE A 473 -8.58 -5.78 -10.08
CA ILE A 473 -9.15 -6.79 -9.20
C ILE A 473 -8.26 -8.02 -9.24
N TYR A 474 -7.80 -8.46 -8.07
CA TYR A 474 -7.01 -9.68 -7.91
C TYR A 474 -7.91 -10.77 -7.35
N ILE A 475 -7.92 -11.94 -8.00
CA ILE A 475 -8.61 -13.15 -7.54
C ILE A 475 -7.55 -14.21 -7.27
N VAL A 476 -7.36 -14.57 -6.00
CA VAL A 476 -6.24 -15.40 -5.53
C VAL A 476 -6.75 -16.77 -5.10
N GLY A 477 -6.22 -17.83 -5.73
CA GLY A 477 -6.49 -19.22 -5.36
C GLY A 477 -7.93 -19.65 -5.58
N GLY A 478 -8.50 -20.36 -4.62
CA GLY A 478 -9.87 -20.89 -4.68
C GLY A 478 -9.95 -22.31 -5.23
N TYR A 479 -11.19 -22.75 -5.46
CA TYR A 479 -11.55 -24.07 -5.95
C TYR A 479 -12.13 -23.98 -7.36
N ASN A 480 -11.63 -24.84 -8.25
CA ASN A 480 -12.10 -24.99 -9.62
C ASN A 480 -13.00 -26.23 -9.73
N TRP A 481 -14.27 -26.03 -10.07
CA TRP A 481 -15.26 -27.11 -10.10
C TRP A 481 -15.13 -28.01 -11.31
N HIS A 482 -14.67 -27.47 -12.43
CA HIS A 482 -14.42 -28.24 -13.65
C HIS A 482 -13.27 -29.25 -13.47
N LEU A 483 -12.17 -28.83 -12.85
CA LEU A 483 -10.99 -29.64 -12.58
C LEU A 483 -11.06 -30.40 -11.25
N ASN A 484 -12.02 -30.05 -10.39
CA ASN A 484 -12.24 -30.62 -9.07
C ASN A 484 -10.98 -30.56 -8.18
N ASN A 485 -10.32 -29.40 -8.16
CA ASN A 485 -9.12 -29.16 -7.37
C ASN A 485 -9.01 -27.71 -6.88
N VAL A 486 -8.16 -27.51 -5.87
CA VAL A 486 -7.68 -26.17 -5.48
C VAL A 486 -6.66 -25.66 -6.48
N THR A 487 -6.65 -24.36 -6.71
CA THR A 487 -5.74 -23.70 -7.65
C THR A 487 -4.84 -22.71 -6.95
N SER A 488 -3.63 -22.51 -7.49
CA SER A 488 -2.70 -21.45 -7.11
C SER A 488 -2.77 -20.26 -8.06
N ILE A 489 -3.70 -20.26 -9.03
CA ILE A 489 -3.81 -19.19 -10.02
C ILE A 489 -4.22 -17.88 -9.33
N VAL A 490 -3.61 -16.79 -9.79
CA VAL A 490 -4.05 -15.42 -9.50
C VAL A 490 -4.46 -14.76 -10.80
N GLN A 491 -5.75 -14.51 -10.96
CA GLN A 491 -6.29 -13.77 -12.10
C GLN A 491 -6.35 -12.28 -11.77
N VAL A 492 -5.96 -11.44 -12.72
CA VAL A 492 -5.92 -9.97 -12.56
C VAL A 492 -6.77 -9.32 -13.63
N TYR A 493 -7.82 -8.62 -13.21
CA TYR A 493 -8.75 -7.93 -14.11
C TYR A 493 -8.57 -6.43 -14.02
N ASN A 494 -8.34 -5.78 -15.16
CA ASN A 494 -8.23 -4.32 -15.24
C ASN A 494 -9.60 -3.69 -15.46
N THR A 495 -10.06 -2.92 -14.46
CA THR A 495 -11.41 -2.31 -14.47
C THR A 495 -11.56 -1.16 -15.45
N GLU A 496 -10.47 -0.60 -15.99
CA GLU A 496 -10.51 0.49 -16.98
C GLU A 496 -10.54 -0.04 -18.42
N THR A 497 -9.82 -1.11 -18.70
CA THR A 497 -9.69 -1.64 -20.07
C THR A 497 -10.64 -2.80 -20.36
N ASP A 498 -11.30 -3.36 -19.33
CA ASP A 498 -12.10 -4.59 -19.44
C ASP A 498 -11.29 -5.78 -19.96
N GLU A 499 -10.04 -5.91 -19.51
CA GLU A 499 -9.12 -6.95 -19.94
C GLU A 499 -8.51 -7.70 -18.74
N TRP A 500 -8.29 -8.98 -18.95
CA TRP A 500 -7.53 -9.82 -18.02
C TRP A 500 -6.03 -9.75 -18.36
N GLU A 501 -5.20 -9.50 -17.36
CA GLU A 501 -3.75 -9.52 -17.54
C GLU A 501 -3.21 -10.95 -17.51
N ARG A 502 -1.92 -11.13 -17.79
CA ARG A 502 -1.29 -12.44 -17.63
C ARG A 502 -1.46 -12.92 -16.18
N ASP A 503 -1.72 -14.20 -16.01
CA ASP A 503 -1.91 -14.81 -14.71
C ASP A 503 -0.63 -14.75 -13.87
N LEU A 504 -0.77 -14.65 -12.55
CA LEU A 504 0.29 -14.88 -11.57
C LEU A 504 0.03 -16.21 -10.85
N HIS A 505 1.01 -16.66 -10.07
CA HIS A 505 0.87 -17.82 -9.23
C HIS A 505 1.09 -17.45 -7.77
N PHE A 506 0.13 -17.85 -6.94
CA PHE A 506 0.24 -17.88 -5.51
C PHE A 506 1.16 -19.05 -5.10
N PRO A 507 1.97 -18.94 -4.02
CA PRO A 507 2.92 -19.99 -3.65
C PRO A 507 2.28 -21.33 -3.28
N GLU A 508 1.02 -21.29 -2.86
CA GLU A 508 0.26 -22.47 -2.42
C GLU A 508 -1.01 -22.63 -3.28
N SER A 509 -1.59 -23.83 -3.31
CA SER A 509 -2.91 -24.06 -3.90
C SER A 509 -3.94 -24.15 -2.78
N PHE A 510 -4.59 -23.04 -2.45
CA PHE A 510 -5.55 -22.96 -1.35
C PHE A 510 -6.90 -22.42 -1.80
N ALA A 511 -7.96 -22.83 -1.11
CA ALA A 511 -9.26 -22.16 -1.09
C ALA A 511 -9.58 -21.62 0.31
N GLY A 512 -10.56 -20.73 0.41
CA GLY A 512 -10.91 -20.04 1.65
C GLY A 512 -9.77 -19.16 2.19
N ILE A 513 -9.01 -18.55 1.27
CA ILE A 513 -7.91 -17.60 1.51
C ILE A 513 -8.45 -16.26 2.00
#